data_AF-A0A956G839-F1
#
_entry.id   AF-A0A956G839-F1
#
_cell.length_a   1.000
_cell.length_b   1.000
_cell.length_c   1.000
_cell.angle_alpha   90.00
_cell.angle_beta   90.00
_cell.angle_gamma   90.00
#
_symmetry.space_group_name_H-M   'P 1'
#
loop_
_entity.id
_entity.type
_entity.pdbx_description
1 polymer ?
#
loop_
_entity_poly.entity_id
_entity_poly.type
_entity_poly.pdbx_seq_one_letter_code
_entity_poly.pdbx_strand_id
1 'polypeptide(L)'
;MRPAFTLGLALALTATGCGPTLKDSHEWNQRAVRAAFFHDVCKLQSYFETAHQPKPTTDTSVNSNGDAIFKLRSVETVALSRLVERFYKRAPALRGEVVAYVQYHLKGRHRTVPVGASTDLVVNGTSVSLPYHPCVGAFFFGEQRYRARRALLESGDASLASR
;
A
#
# COMPACT_ATOMS: atom_id res chain seq x y z
N MET A 1 -15.67 57.33 -19.85
CA MET A 1 -14.29 56.85 -20.12
C MET A 1 -13.60 56.55 -18.81
N ARG A 2 -13.42 55.27 -18.48
CA ARG A 2 -12.62 54.68 -17.37
C ARG A 2 -12.81 53.13 -17.42
N PRO A 3 -11.88 52.34 -16.88
CA PRO A 3 -11.03 51.47 -17.68
C PRO A 3 -11.46 50.00 -17.68
N ALA A 4 -11.01 49.29 -18.72
CA ALA A 4 -11.15 47.85 -18.91
C ALA A 4 -10.38 47.07 -17.84
N PHE A 5 -11.08 46.22 -17.09
CA PHE A 5 -10.48 45.19 -16.26
C PHE A 5 -10.22 43.95 -17.12
N THR A 6 -9.03 43.87 -17.70
CA THR A 6 -8.44 42.62 -18.20
C THR A 6 -7.58 42.04 -17.08
N LEU A 7 -8.11 41.06 -16.33
CA LEU A 7 -7.34 40.32 -15.34
C LEU A 7 -7.25 38.83 -15.71
N GLY A 8 -6.10 38.50 -16.31
CA GLY A 8 -5.30 37.31 -16.05
C GLY A 8 -6.00 35.96 -15.95
N LEU A 9 -6.20 35.33 -17.10
CA LEU A 9 -6.40 33.88 -17.20
C LEU A 9 -5.10 33.18 -16.77
N ALA A 10 -4.99 32.83 -15.48
CA ALA A 10 -3.87 32.08 -14.95
C ALA A 10 -3.92 30.64 -15.49
N LEU A 11 -2.93 30.29 -16.32
CA LEU A 11 -2.60 28.94 -16.76
C LEU A 11 -2.46 28.02 -15.53
N ALA A 12 -3.44 27.15 -15.29
CA ALA A 12 -3.34 26.07 -14.32
C ALA A 12 -2.71 24.84 -14.99
N LEU A 13 -1.43 24.63 -14.67
CA LEU A 13 -0.63 23.40 -14.72
C LEU A 13 -1.18 22.21 -15.54
N THR A 14 -0.61 22.02 -16.73
CA THR A 14 -0.56 20.70 -17.37
C THR A 14 0.37 19.78 -16.57
N ALA A 15 -0.20 19.12 -15.56
CA ALA A 15 0.43 18.00 -14.86
C ALA A 15 0.64 16.84 -15.86
N THR A 16 1.75 16.86 -16.59
CA THR A 16 2.21 15.71 -17.38
C THR A 16 2.66 14.64 -16.39
N GLY A 17 1.82 13.60 -16.27
CA GLY A 17 1.85 12.63 -15.19
C GLY A 17 3.12 11.77 -15.14
N CYS A 18 4.08 12.19 -14.31
CA CYS A 18 5.25 11.40 -13.91
C CYS A 18 5.03 10.63 -12.59
N GLY A 19 3.76 10.41 -12.20
CA GLY A 19 3.44 9.60 -11.02
C GLY A 19 3.64 8.10 -11.25
N PRO A 20 3.83 7.31 -10.18
CA PRO A 20 3.84 5.86 -10.27
C PRO A 20 2.51 5.36 -10.82
N THR A 21 2.56 4.40 -11.74
CA THR A 21 1.37 3.78 -12.33
C THR A 21 1.47 2.27 -12.21
N LEU A 22 0.36 1.54 -12.11
CA LEU A 22 0.40 0.08 -12.07
C LEU A 22 1.00 -0.50 -13.37
N LYS A 23 1.78 -1.59 -13.26
CA LYS A 23 2.24 -2.35 -14.43
C LYS A 23 1.07 -3.02 -15.13
N ASP A 24 0.22 -3.66 -14.33
CA ASP A 24 -1.00 -4.32 -14.74
C ASP A 24 -2.19 -3.61 -14.07
N SER A 25 -3.05 -3.00 -14.88
CA SER A 25 -4.26 -2.30 -14.41
C SER A 25 -5.44 -3.26 -14.23
N HIS A 26 -5.20 -4.42 -13.64
CA HIS A 26 -6.28 -5.36 -13.37
C HIS A 26 -7.26 -4.73 -12.37
N GLU A 27 -8.56 -4.81 -12.67
CA GLU A 27 -9.58 -4.34 -11.74
C GLU A 27 -9.63 -5.25 -10.51
N TRP A 28 -9.18 -4.72 -9.38
CA TRP A 28 -9.17 -5.44 -8.12
C TRP A 28 -10.53 -5.38 -7.44
N ASN A 29 -11.35 -6.42 -7.60
CA ASN A 29 -12.52 -6.61 -6.75
C ASN A 29 -12.20 -7.42 -5.48
N GLN A 30 -13.12 -7.44 -4.51
CA GLN A 30 -12.91 -8.13 -3.22
C GLN A 30 -12.59 -9.63 -3.37
N ARG A 31 -13.13 -10.31 -4.38
CA ARG A 31 -12.85 -11.73 -4.64
C ARG A 31 -11.41 -11.91 -5.13
N ALA A 32 -10.97 -11.09 -6.08
CA ALA A 32 -9.61 -11.11 -6.61
C ALA A 32 -8.57 -10.80 -5.51
N VAL A 33 -8.86 -9.83 -4.64
CA VAL A 33 -7.99 -9.50 -3.49
C VAL A 33 -7.85 -10.69 -2.53
N ARG A 34 -8.96 -11.39 -2.23
CA ARG A 34 -8.93 -12.58 -1.37
C ARG A 34 -8.11 -13.72 -2.00
N ALA A 35 -8.30 -13.98 -3.29
CA ALA A 35 -7.54 -15.00 -4.02
C ALA A 35 -6.04 -14.67 -4.05
N ALA A 36 -5.67 -13.42 -4.35
CA ALA A 36 -4.28 -12.97 -4.37
C ALA A 36 -3.58 -13.19 -3.02
N PHE A 37 -4.30 -12.93 -1.93
CA PHE A 37 -3.83 -13.20 -0.58
C PHE A 37 -3.62 -14.70 -0.32
N PHE A 38 -4.62 -15.53 -0.62
CA PHE A 38 -4.57 -16.97 -0.37
C PHE A 38 -3.46 -17.67 -1.18
N HIS A 39 -3.26 -17.28 -2.43
CA HIS A 39 -2.20 -17.84 -3.29
C HIS A 39 -0.82 -17.21 -3.06
N ASP A 40 -0.66 -16.33 -2.07
CA ASP A 40 0.58 -15.59 -1.80
C ASP A 40 1.16 -14.95 -3.08
N VAL A 41 0.29 -14.31 -3.88
CA VAL A 41 0.70 -13.58 -5.10
C VAL A 41 1.68 -12.47 -4.74
N CYS A 42 1.52 -11.88 -3.55
CA CYS A 42 2.37 -10.82 -3.04
C CYS A 42 3.74 -11.30 -2.56
N LYS A 43 3.95 -12.62 -2.38
CA LYS A 43 5.19 -13.21 -1.83
C LYS A 43 5.57 -12.60 -0.49
N LEU A 44 4.59 -12.44 0.40
CA LEU A 44 4.76 -11.85 1.72
C LEU A 44 4.74 -12.89 2.85
N GLN A 45 4.43 -14.15 2.56
CA GLN A 45 4.47 -15.22 3.56
C GLN A 45 5.85 -15.29 4.22
N SER A 46 6.94 -15.39 3.43
CA SER A 46 8.29 -15.45 3.98
C SER A 46 8.69 -14.15 4.69
N TYR A 47 8.20 -12.99 4.25
CA TYR A 47 8.42 -11.72 4.93
C TYR A 47 7.86 -11.76 6.37
N PHE A 48 6.61 -12.22 6.53
CA PHE A 48 5.97 -12.31 7.85
C PHE A 48 6.48 -13.48 8.71
N GLU A 49 7.04 -14.54 8.11
CA GLU A 49 7.67 -15.66 8.83
C GLU A 49 9.08 -15.30 9.34
N THR A 50 9.88 -14.64 8.50
CA THR A 50 11.26 -14.25 8.83
C THR A 50 11.29 -13.07 9.80
N ALA A 51 10.23 -12.26 9.83
CA ALA A 51 10.04 -11.18 10.79
C ALA A 51 9.65 -11.74 12.18
N HIS A 52 10.59 -12.40 12.86
CA HIS A 52 10.59 -12.54 14.32
C HIS A 52 11.02 -11.23 15.03
N GLN A 53 11.20 -10.15 14.26
CA GLN A 53 11.51 -8.80 14.75
C GLN A 53 10.23 -7.97 14.90
N PRO A 54 10.19 -6.99 15.83
CA PRO A 54 8.95 -6.40 16.32
C PRO A 54 8.08 -5.90 15.18
N LYS A 55 6.76 -6.00 15.39
CA LYS A 55 5.67 -5.38 14.60
C LYS A 55 6.17 -4.10 13.92
N PRO A 56 5.74 -3.79 12.68
CA PRO A 56 6.08 -2.53 12.03
C PRO A 56 6.07 -1.42 13.08
N THR A 57 7.23 -0.80 13.28
CA THR A 57 7.47 0.07 14.41
C THR A 57 6.48 1.21 14.30
N THR A 58 5.43 1.04 15.09
CA THR A 58 4.30 1.92 15.37
C THR A 58 3.44 2.26 14.15
N ASP A 59 2.20 1.77 14.16
CA ASP A 59 1.05 2.63 13.84
C ASP A 59 1.18 3.85 14.75
N THR A 60 1.97 4.84 14.32
CA THR A 60 2.49 5.88 15.22
C THR A 60 1.36 6.78 15.72
N SER A 61 0.32 6.88 14.92
CA SER A 61 -0.85 7.70 15.14
C SER A 61 -1.77 7.58 13.92
N VAL A 62 -3.01 8.03 14.11
CA VAL A 62 -3.90 8.37 13.01
C VAL A 62 -3.68 9.85 12.70
N ASN A 63 -3.48 10.22 11.42
CA ASN A 63 -3.39 11.64 11.05
C ASN A 63 -4.79 12.31 11.10
N SER A 64 -4.86 13.62 10.84
CA SER A 64 -6.13 14.35 10.77
C SER A 64 -7.10 13.82 9.71
N ASN A 65 -6.60 13.07 8.72
CA ASN A 65 -7.36 12.52 7.61
C ASN A 65 -7.86 11.09 7.88
N GLY A 66 -7.51 10.50 9.03
CA GLY A 66 -7.89 9.12 9.36
C GLY A 66 -6.90 8.05 8.87
N ASP A 67 -5.76 8.42 8.31
CA ASP A 67 -4.78 7.47 7.78
C ASP A 67 -3.89 6.90 8.89
N ALA A 68 -3.52 5.63 8.75
CA ALA A 68 -2.50 5.02 9.60
C ALA A 68 -1.10 5.47 9.14
N ILE A 69 -0.27 5.90 10.09
CA ILE A 69 1.10 6.37 9.80
C ILE A 69 2.11 5.29 10.18
N PHE A 70 2.92 4.86 9.21
CA PHE A 70 3.99 3.87 9.39
C PHE A 70 5.35 4.49 9.12
N LYS A 71 6.25 4.47 10.10
CA LYS A 71 7.67 4.79 9.90
C LYS A 71 8.44 3.51 9.62
N LEU A 72 8.95 3.36 8.39
CA LEU A 72 9.56 2.11 7.96
C LEU A 72 11.03 2.02 8.37
N ARG A 73 11.40 0.88 8.94
CA ARG A 73 12.79 0.49 9.17
C ARG A 73 13.43 0.00 7.88
N SER A 74 14.76 -0.09 7.85
CA SER A 74 15.51 -0.51 6.65
C SER A 74 15.02 -1.83 6.05
N VAL A 75 14.68 -2.83 6.88
CA VAL A 75 14.17 -4.13 6.40
C VAL A 75 12.79 -4.01 5.76
N GLU A 76 11.89 -3.21 6.35
CA GLU A 76 10.55 -2.91 5.82
C GLU A 76 10.65 -2.12 4.52
N THR A 77 11.55 -1.12 4.46
CA THR A 77 11.82 -0.33 3.26
C THR A 77 12.30 -1.20 2.10
N VAL A 78 13.22 -2.14 2.35
CA VAL A 78 13.68 -3.09 1.31
C VAL A 78 12.54 -3.99 0.83
N ALA A 79 11.73 -4.51 1.76
CA ALA A 79 10.59 -5.35 1.40
C ALA A 79 9.53 -4.59 0.59
N LEU A 80 9.19 -3.37 0.99
CA LEU A 80 8.28 -2.50 0.26
C LEU A 80 8.85 -2.09 -1.11
N SER A 81 10.15 -1.76 -1.21
CA SER A 81 10.79 -1.42 -2.50
C SER A 81 10.63 -2.55 -3.50
N ARG A 82 10.84 -3.81 -3.09
CA ARG A 82 10.64 -4.99 -3.94
C ARG A 82 9.19 -5.13 -4.42
N LEU A 83 8.21 -4.81 -3.57
CA LEU A 83 6.80 -4.81 -3.97
C LEU A 83 6.49 -3.69 -4.96
N VAL A 84 6.93 -2.47 -4.66
CA VAL A 84 6.66 -1.29 -5.49
C VAL A 84 7.32 -1.45 -6.87
N GLU A 85 8.58 -1.86 -6.90
CA GLU A 85 9.30 -2.17 -8.15
C GLU A 85 8.64 -3.31 -8.93
N ARG A 86 8.04 -4.30 -8.25
CA ARG A 86 7.35 -5.40 -8.92
C ARG A 86 6.08 -4.93 -9.61
N PHE A 87 5.23 -4.16 -8.93
CA PHE A 87 3.86 -3.89 -9.38
C PHE A 87 3.66 -2.50 -10.03
N TYR A 88 4.61 -1.58 -9.90
CA TYR A 88 4.48 -0.22 -10.43
C TYR A 88 5.52 0.07 -11.51
N LYS A 89 5.08 0.73 -12.58
CA LYS A 89 5.91 1.46 -13.53
C LYS A 89 6.28 2.79 -12.89
N ARG A 90 7.50 3.27 -13.15
CA ARG A 90 8.02 4.52 -12.57
C ARG A 90 7.96 4.52 -11.03
N ALA A 91 8.31 3.37 -10.45
CA ALA A 91 8.41 3.19 -9.02
C ALA A 91 9.38 4.21 -8.40
N PRO A 92 9.02 4.89 -7.30
CA PRO A 92 9.96 5.72 -6.58
C PRO A 92 11.07 4.86 -5.97
N ALA A 93 12.30 5.36 -5.98
CA ALA A 93 13.39 4.71 -5.26
C ALA A 93 13.17 4.89 -3.76
N LEU A 94 12.85 3.82 -3.04
CA LEU A 94 12.64 3.85 -1.59
C LEU A 94 13.98 3.73 -0.87
N ARG A 95 14.73 4.83 -0.78
CA ARG A 95 16.03 4.91 -0.10
C ARG A 95 15.99 5.96 1.01
N GLY A 96 16.56 5.63 2.17
CA GLY A 96 16.58 6.53 3.32
C GLY A 96 15.37 6.37 4.23
N GLU A 97 14.91 7.48 4.82
CA GLU A 97 13.73 7.50 5.70
C GLU A 97 12.46 7.44 4.85
N VAL A 98 11.60 6.46 5.15
CA VAL A 98 10.33 6.26 4.46
C VAL A 98 9.20 6.27 5.47
N VAL A 99 8.26 7.19 5.29
CA VAL A 99 7.01 7.25 6.05
C VAL A 99 5.85 6.96 5.11
N ALA A 100 4.99 6.02 5.47
CA ALA A 100 3.79 5.70 4.71
C ALA A 100 2.54 6.17 5.43
N TYR A 101 1.64 6.80 4.67
CA TYR A 101 0.30 7.19 5.08
C TYR A 101 -0.69 6.30 4.34
N VAL A 102 -1.37 5.45 5.08
CA VAL A 102 -2.18 4.39 4.50
C VAL A 102 -3.61 4.55 4.95
N GLN A 103 -4.48 4.90 4.00
CA GLN A 103 -5.92 4.90 4.25
C GLN A 103 -6.38 3.47 4.54
N TYR A 104 -7.23 3.31 5.55
CA TYR A 104 -7.77 2.02 5.92
C TYR A 104 -9.24 2.11 6.32
N HIS A 105 -9.95 1.00 6.18
CA HIS A 105 -11.21 0.76 6.87
C HIS A 105 -11.03 -0.35 7.91
N LEU A 106 -11.89 -0.35 8.92
CA LEU A 106 -11.94 -1.41 9.91
C LEU A 106 -13.12 -2.34 9.59
N LYS A 107 -12.84 -3.63 9.37
CA LYS A 107 -13.85 -4.67 9.20
C LYS A 107 -13.68 -5.72 10.30
N GLY A 108 -14.55 -5.66 11.31
CA GLY A 108 -14.36 -6.43 12.54
C GLY A 108 -13.10 -5.97 13.27
N ARG A 109 -12.14 -6.88 13.47
CA ARG A 109 -10.83 -6.57 14.09
C ARG A 109 -9.70 -6.36 13.09
N HIS A 110 -10.01 -6.37 11.79
CA HIS A 110 -9.00 -6.30 10.73
C HIS A 110 -9.05 -4.96 10.02
N ARG A 111 -7.88 -4.35 9.87
CA ARG A 111 -7.69 -3.19 8.99
C ARG A 111 -7.44 -3.67 7.57
N THR A 112 -8.00 -2.96 6.60
CA THR A 112 -7.72 -3.17 5.19
C THR A 112 -7.73 -1.87 4.42
N VAL A 113 -6.96 -1.81 3.33
CA VAL A 113 -6.98 -0.66 2.42
C VAL A 113 -8.22 -0.74 1.54
N PRO A 114 -9.10 0.29 1.51
CA PRO A 114 -10.23 0.34 0.59
C PRO A 114 -9.77 0.21 -0.86
N VAL A 115 -10.54 -0.51 -1.69
CA VAL A 115 -10.26 -0.58 -3.13
C VAL A 115 -10.36 0.82 -3.73
N GLY A 116 -9.35 1.21 -4.52
CA GLY A 116 -9.24 2.54 -5.11
C GLY A 116 -8.52 3.58 -4.25
N ALA A 117 -8.25 3.28 -2.97
CA ALA A 117 -7.46 4.17 -2.12
C ALA A 117 -5.98 4.19 -2.54
N SER A 118 -5.37 5.36 -2.52
CA SER A 118 -3.92 5.50 -2.68
C SER A 118 -3.18 5.23 -1.38
N THR A 119 -1.87 5.01 -1.49
CA THR A 119 -0.95 5.00 -0.35
C THR A 119 0.10 6.06 -0.61
N ASP A 120 0.20 7.04 0.28
CA ASP A 120 1.17 8.11 0.14
C ASP A 120 2.46 7.74 0.87
N LEU A 121 3.58 7.87 0.20
CA LEU A 121 4.91 7.64 0.75
C LEU A 121 5.66 8.97 0.78
N VAL A 122 6.25 9.29 1.92
CA VAL A 122 7.22 10.38 2.06
C VAL A 122 8.60 9.76 2.13
N VAL A 123 9.43 10.02 1.13
CA VAL A 123 10.79 9.51 1.00
C VAL A 123 11.75 10.70 1.04
N ASN A 124 12.55 10.81 2.10
CA ASN A 124 13.45 11.94 2.33
C ASN A 124 12.75 13.31 2.13
N GLY A 125 11.52 13.45 2.65
CA GLY A 125 10.70 14.66 2.55
C GLY A 125 9.94 14.84 1.22
N THR A 126 10.16 14.00 0.21
CA THR A 126 9.40 14.04 -1.05
C THR A 126 8.20 13.11 -0.97
N SER A 127 7.00 13.64 -1.20
CA SER A 127 5.76 12.85 -1.22
C SER A 127 5.50 12.25 -2.59
N VAL A 128 5.13 10.98 -2.61
CA VAL A 128 4.72 10.23 -3.80
C VAL A 128 3.50 9.38 -3.48
N SER A 129 2.47 9.47 -4.32
CA SER A 129 1.25 8.68 -4.16
C SER A 129 1.31 7.41 -5.00
N LEU A 130 1.08 6.26 -4.37
CA LEU A 130 0.96 4.97 -5.02
C LEU A 130 -0.52 4.65 -5.29
N PRO A 131 -0.92 4.39 -6.55
CA PRO A 131 -2.24 3.85 -6.85
C PRO A 131 -2.53 2.56 -6.08
N TYR A 132 -3.80 2.27 -5.84
CA TYR A 132 -4.23 1.07 -5.12
C TYR A 132 -3.62 -0.22 -5.70
N HIS A 133 -2.98 -1.02 -4.85
CA HIS A 133 -2.63 -2.40 -5.16
C HIS A 133 -2.78 -3.27 -3.90
N PRO A 134 -3.45 -4.44 -3.97
CA PRO A 134 -3.74 -5.24 -2.78
C PRO A 134 -2.48 -5.74 -2.07
N CYS A 135 -1.38 -5.95 -2.79
CA CYS A 135 -0.12 -6.35 -2.17
C CYS A 135 0.54 -5.26 -1.33
N VAL A 136 0.32 -3.99 -1.66
CA VAL A 136 0.77 -2.88 -0.80
C VAL A 136 -0.09 -2.84 0.47
N GLY A 137 -1.41 -2.95 0.34
CA GLY A 137 -2.28 -3.05 1.52
C GLY A 137 -1.99 -4.27 2.40
N ALA A 138 -1.68 -5.42 1.79
CA ALA A 138 -1.29 -6.63 2.50
C ALA A 138 0.07 -6.51 3.20
N PHE A 139 0.98 -5.68 2.69
CA PHE A 139 2.23 -5.38 3.38
C PHE A 139 1.98 -4.68 4.72
N PHE A 140 1.10 -3.68 4.74
CA PHE A 140 0.82 -2.90 5.96
C PHE A 140 -0.12 -3.59 6.95
N PHE A 141 -1.15 -4.30 6.47
CA PHE A 141 -2.21 -4.85 7.32
C PHE A 141 -2.39 -6.38 7.22
N GLY A 142 -1.58 -7.07 6.41
CA GLY A 142 -1.79 -8.48 6.07
C GLY A 142 -1.24 -9.50 7.07
N GLU A 143 -0.45 -9.10 8.07
CA GLU A 143 0.25 -10.02 8.97
C GLU A 143 -0.68 -11.09 9.57
N GLN A 144 -1.79 -10.66 10.20
CA GLN A 144 -2.74 -11.58 10.83
C GLN A 144 -3.32 -12.58 9.83
N ARG A 145 -3.58 -12.14 8.59
CA ARG A 145 -4.09 -13.01 7.54
C ARG A 145 -3.02 -14.00 7.09
N TYR A 146 -1.74 -13.64 7.08
CA TYR A 146 -0.66 -14.52 6.63
C TYR A 146 -0.34 -15.57 7.69
N ARG A 147 -0.47 -15.19 8.97
CA ARG A 147 -0.46 -16.13 10.09
C ARG A 147 -1.62 -17.12 10.01
N ALA A 148 -2.83 -16.65 9.76
CA ALA A 148 -4.01 -17.52 9.60
C ALA A 148 -3.87 -18.46 8.40
N ARG A 149 -3.39 -17.94 7.26
CA ARG A 149 -3.09 -18.75 6.07
C ARG A 149 -2.07 -19.85 6.39
N ARG A 150 -0.99 -19.51 7.10
CA ARG A 150 0.02 -20.48 7.49
C ARG A 150 -0.56 -21.61 8.33
N ALA A 151 -1.32 -21.26 9.37
CA ALA A 151 -1.97 -22.24 10.23
C ALA A 151 -2.91 -23.18 9.46
N LEU A 152 -3.68 -22.65 8.49
CA LEU A 152 -4.55 -23.46 7.62
C LEU A 152 -3.77 -24.42 6.71
N LEU A 153 -2.62 -24.00 6.19
CA LEU A 153 -1.78 -24.85 5.35
C LEU A 153 -1.06 -25.93 6.18
N GLU A 154 -0.69 -25.61 7.42
CA GLU A 154 -0.06 -26.56 8.34
C GLU A 154 -1.04 -27.58 8.93
N SER A 155 -2.31 -27.22 9.12
CA SER A 155 -3.33 -28.13 9.65
C SER A 155 -3.79 -29.21 8.65
N GLY A 156 -3.32 -29.18 7.41
CA GLY A 156 -3.69 -30.16 6.37
C GLY A 156 -5.12 -30.04 5.86
N ASP A 157 -5.89 -29.04 6.31
CA ASP A 157 -7.28 -28.80 5.91
C ASP A 157 -7.35 -28.05 4.56
N ALA A 158 -6.88 -28.70 3.50
CA ALA A 158 -7.01 -28.20 2.13
C ALA A 158 -8.48 -28.08 1.67
N SER A 159 -9.43 -28.68 2.40
CA SER A 159 -10.87 -28.70 2.07
C SER A 159 -11.61 -27.37 2.27
N LEU A 160 -11.04 -26.43 3.04
CA LEU A 160 -11.61 -25.10 3.29
C LEU A 160 -11.19 -24.04 2.26
N ALA A 161 -10.19 -24.34 1.43
CA ALA A 161 -9.65 -23.42 0.42
C ALA A 161 -10.49 -23.33 -0.86
N SER A 162 -11.47 -24.21 -1.03
CA SER A 162 -12.25 -24.38 -2.27
C SER A 162 -13.72 -23.95 -2.16
N ARG A 163 -14.12 -23.24 -1.11
CA ARG A 163 -15.49 -22.71 -0.93
C ARG A 163 -15.55 -21.18 -1.05
#